data_AF-A0ABD0QA27-F1
#
_entry.id   AF-A0ABD0QA27-F1
#
_cell.length_a   1.000
_cell.length_b   1.000
_cell.length_c   1.000
_cell.angle_alpha   90.00
_cell.angle_beta   90.00
_cell.angle_gamma   90.00
#
_symmetry.space_group_name_H-M   'P 1'
#
loop_
_entity.id
_entity.type
_entity.pdbx_description
1 polymer ?
#
loop_
_entity_poly.entity_id
_entity_poly.type
_entity_poly.pdbx_seq_one_letter_code
_entity_poly.pdbx_strand_id
1 'polypeptide(L)'
;MVYDDVFFVWETIWAARYASSEHFVLFIALALVELYRDIILENNMDFTDIIKFFNEMAERHDVPKLLVMARELVHKVQILIENK
;
A
#
# COMPACT_ATOMS: atom_id res chain seq x y z
N MET A 1 1.06 20.17 -8.39
CA MET A 1 0.58 20.85 -7.16
C MET A 1 1.17 20.10 -5.97
N VAL A 2 1.37 20.75 -4.81
CA VAL A 2 2.20 20.20 -3.70
C VAL A 2 1.64 18.90 -3.08
N TYR A 3 0.42 18.48 -3.41
CA TYR A 3 -0.26 17.35 -2.77
C TYR A 3 -1.07 16.44 -3.71
N ASP A 4 -0.77 16.43 -5.02
CA ASP A 4 -1.56 15.64 -6.00
C ASP A 4 -1.61 14.15 -5.63
N ASP A 5 -0.50 13.61 -5.15
CA ASP A 5 -0.40 12.23 -4.69
C ASP A 5 -1.25 11.95 -3.44
N VAL A 6 -1.29 12.89 -2.50
CA VAL A 6 -2.11 12.74 -1.27
C VAL A 6 -3.59 12.73 -1.62
N PHE A 7 -4.03 13.67 -2.46
CA PHE A 7 -5.41 13.70 -2.94
C PHE A 7 -5.76 12.43 -3.70
N PHE A 8 -4.87 11.96 -4.58
CA PHE A 8 -5.10 10.74 -5.34
C PHE A 8 -5.25 9.50 -4.44
N VAL A 9 -4.45 9.38 -3.37
CA VAL A 9 -4.62 8.31 -2.38
C VAL A 9 -5.97 8.42 -1.67
N TRP A 10 -6.36 9.61 -1.20
CA TRP A 10 -7.62 9.80 -0.47
C TRP A 10 -8.84 9.53 -1.33
N GLU A 11 -8.87 10.07 -2.54
CA GLU A 11 -9.94 9.83 -3.52
C GLU A 11 -10.06 8.35 -3.84
N THR A 12 -8.94 7.65 -3.99
CA THR A 12 -8.93 6.20 -4.24
C THR A 12 -9.48 5.43 -3.03
N ILE A 13 -9.12 5.80 -1.80
CA ILE A 13 -9.65 5.17 -0.58
C ILE A 13 -11.17 5.35 -0.49
N TRP A 14 -11.66 6.58 -0.72
CA TRP A 14 -13.09 6.86 -0.66
C TRP A 14 -13.87 6.14 -1.76
N ALA A 15 -13.34 6.09 -2.98
CA ALA A 15 -13.95 5.36 -4.09
C ALA A 15 -13.95 3.85 -3.85
N ALA A 16 -12.85 3.30 -3.31
CA ALA A 16 -12.70 1.87 -3.06
C ALA A 16 -13.74 1.33 -2.09
N ARG A 17 -14.20 2.14 -1.12
CA ARG A 17 -15.29 1.76 -0.21
C ARG A 17 -16.55 1.31 -0.95
N TYR A 18 -16.87 1.95 -2.07
CA TYR A 18 -18.08 1.64 -2.86
C TYR A 18 -17.82 0.69 -4.02
N ALA A 19 -16.57 0.55 -4.46
CA ALA A 19 -16.21 -0.22 -5.64
C ALA A 19 -15.61 -1.61 -5.33
N SER A 20 -14.94 -1.79 -4.20
CA SER A 20 -14.17 -3.02 -3.94
C SER A 20 -14.15 -3.47 -2.48
N SER A 21 -13.81 -2.60 -1.53
CA SER A 21 -13.62 -2.96 -0.12
C SER A 21 -13.74 -1.75 0.81
N GLU A 22 -14.48 -1.89 1.91
CA GLU A 22 -14.53 -0.89 2.98
C GLU A 22 -13.21 -0.73 3.74
N HIS A 23 -12.29 -1.69 3.61
CA HIS A 23 -11.00 -1.71 4.31
C HIS A 23 -9.81 -1.53 3.37
N PHE A 24 -9.98 -0.80 2.27
CA PHE A 24 -8.92 -0.56 1.28
C PHE A 24 -7.61 0.00 1.88
N VAL A 25 -7.69 0.79 2.95
CA VAL A 25 -6.53 1.30 3.69
C VAL A 25 -5.58 0.19 4.19
N LEU A 26 -6.10 -0.98 4.56
CA LEU A 26 -5.27 -2.11 4.98
C LEU A 26 -4.47 -2.69 3.81
N PHE A 27 -5.04 -2.67 2.60
CA PHE A 27 -4.35 -3.11 1.39
C PHE A 27 -3.28 -2.11 0.95
N ILE A 28 -3.47 -0.81 1.21
CA ILE A 28 -2.40 0.19 1.02
C ILE A 28 -1.24 -0.08 1.99
N ALA A 29 -1.55 -0.32 3.27
CA ALA A 29 -0.52 -0.65 4.26
C ALA A 29 0.25 -1.93 3.88
N LEU A 30 -0.46 -2.97 3.44
CA LEU A 30 0.16 -4.20 2.95
C LEU A 30 1.00 -3.95 1.70
N ALA A 31 0.51 -3.17 0.74
CA ALA A 31 1.26 -2.83 -0.47
C ALA A 31 2.54 -2.05 -0.17
N LEU A 32 2.55 -1.16 0.84
CA LEU A 32 3.76 -0.47 1.29
C LEU A 32 4.80 -1.46 1.83
N VAL A 33 4.38 -2.42 2.64
CA VAL A 33 5.28 -3.46 3.19
C VAL A 33 5.77 -4.39 2.08
N GLU A 34 4.92 -4.79 1.14
CA GLU A 34 5.32 -5.63 0.00
C GLU A 34 6.25 -4.90 -0.97
N LEU A 35 6.00 -3.63 -1.27
CA LEU A 35 6.83 -2.82 -2.17
C LEU A 35 8.29 -2.72 -1.72
N TYR A 36 8.52 -2.71 -0.41
CA TYR A 36 9.86 -2.61 0.19
C TYR A 36 10.36 -3.91 0.80
N ARG A 37 9.66 -5.03 0.58
CA ARG A 37 9.97 -6.34 1.17
C ARG A 37 11.43 -6.74 0.97
N ASP A 38 11.93 -6.61 -0.25
CA ASP A 38 13.29 -7.06 -0.57
C ASP A 38 14.34 -6.19 0.13
N ILE A 39 14.14 -4.87 0.20
CA ILE A 39 15.00 -3.95 0.94
C ILE A 39 15.01 -4.30 2.44
N ILE A 40 13.84 -4.54 3.03
CA ILE A 40 13.71 -4.89 4.45
C ILE A 40 14.46 -6.19 4.76
N LEU A 41 14.31 -7.22 3.91
CA LEU A 41 14.92 -8.54 4.10
C LEU A 41 16.42 -8.54 3.82
N GLU A 42 16.87 -7.92 2.73
CA GLU A 42 18.30 -7.86 2.36
C GLU A 42 19.14 -7.08 3.38
N ASN A 43 18.57 -6.06 4.01
CA ASN A 43 19.24 -5.29 5.06
C ASN A 43 19.04 -5.88 6.46
N ASN A 44 18.29 -6.99 6.59
CA ASN A 44 17.96 -7.63 7.88
C ASN A 44 17.46 -6.61 8.91
N MET A 45 16.55 -5.72 8.47
CA MET A 45 16.05 -4.61 9.29
C MET A 45 15.26 -5.12 10.49
N ASP A 46 15.56 -4.58 11.68
CA ASP A 46 14.72 -4.79 12.85
C ASP A 46 13.51 -3.84 12.88
N PHE A 47 12.68 -3.93 13.92
CA PHE A 47 11.50 -3.07 14.05
C PHE A 47 11.82 -1.57 14.09
N THR A 48 12.94 -1.19 14.73
CA THR A 48 13.38 0.21 14.83
C THR A 48 13.84 0.71 13.46
N ASP A 49 14.59 -0.13 12.74
CA ASP A 49 15.07 0.18 11.38
C ASP A 49 13.90 0.36 10.41
N ILE A 50 12.88 -0.49 10.49
CA ILE A 50 11.67 -0.38 9.65
C ILE A 50 10.95 0.96 9.89
N ILE A 51 10.75 1.36 11.16
CA ILE A 51 10.12 2.65 11.48
C ILE A 51 10.95 3.80 10.91
N LYS A 52 12.27 3.76 11.10
CA LYS A 52 13.18 4.79 10.58
C LYS A 52 13.12 4.87 9.06
N PHE A 53 13.16 3.72 8.38
CA PHE A 53 13.07 3.61 6.93
C PHE A 53 11.79 4.25 6.38
N PHE A 54 10.62 3.92 6.94
CA PHE A 54 9.36 4.49 6.48
C PHE A 54 9.25 6.00 6.76
N ASN A 55 9.80 6.48 7.88
CA ASN A 55 9.87 7.92 8.13
C ASN A 55 10.76 8.65 7.11
N GLU A 56 11.90 8.06 6.74
CA GLU A 56 12.81 8.61 5.71
C GLU A 56 12.22 8.57 4.29
N MET A 57 11.30 7.63 4.04
CA MET A 57 10.58 7.48 2.77
C MET A 57 9.29 8.31 2.68
N ALA A 58 8.90 9.02 3.76
CA ALA A 58 7.76 9.91 3.74
C ALA A 58 7.84 10.87 2.54
N GLU A 59 6.71 11.04 1.84
CA GLU A 59 6.58 11.88 0.62
C GLU A 59 7.40 11.40 -0.60
N ARG A 60 8.10 10.26 -0.52
CA ARG A 60 8.93 9.70 -1.61
C ARG A 60 8.39 8.41 -2.20
N HIS A 61 7.20 7.99 -1.76
CA HIS A 61 6.55 6.80 -2.28
C HIS A 61 6.03 7.03 -3.69
N ASP A 62 6.24 6.07 -4.59
CA ASP A 62 5.57 6.04 -5.90
C ASP A 62 4.09 5.69 -5.70
N VAL A 63 3.25 6.72 -5.56
CA VAL A 63 1.82 6.57 -5.28
C VAL A 63 1.07 5.84 -6.39
N PRO A 64 1.24 6.14 -7.69
CA PRO A 64 0.60 5.38 -8.75
C PRO A 64 0.90 3.88 -8.67
N LYS A 65 2.17 3.50 -8.48
CA LYS A 65 2.57 2.09 -8.34
C LYS A 65 1.97 1.46 -7.08
N LEU A 66 1.99 2.18 -5.96
CA LEU A 66 1.43 1.72 -4.69
C LEU A 66 -0.06 1.39 -4.80
N LEU A 67 -0.85 2.27 -5.42
CA LEU A 67 -2.29 2.08 -5.57
C LEU A 67 -2.65 0.93 -6.51
N VAL A 68 -1.84 0.69 -7.55
CA VAL A 68 -1.97 -0.50 -8.42
C VAL A 68 -1.77 -1.77 -7.60
N MET A 69 -0.69 -1.84 -6.83
CA MET A 69 -0.37 -3.01 -6.00
C MET A 69 -1.45 -3.27 -4.94
N ALA A 70 -1.95 -2.22 -4.27
CA ALA A 70 -3.03 -2.35 -3.31
C ALA A 70 -4.31 -2.95 -3.93
N ARG A 71 -4.67 -2.55 -5.15
CA ARG A 71 -5.80 -3.11 -5.89
C ARG A 71 -5.58 -4.57 -6.28
N GLU A 72 -4.37 -4.93 -6.71
CA GLU A 72 -4.03 -6.33 -7.02
C GLU A 72 -4.15 -7.23 -5.79
N LEU A 73 -3.75 -6.74 -4.61
CA LEU A 73 -3.90 -7.48 -3.36
C LEU A 73 -5.38 -7.71 -3.00
N VAL A 74 -6.26 -6.71 -3.23
CA VAL A 74 -7.72 -6.90 -3.07
C VAL A 74 -8.21 -8.00 -4.00
N HIS A 75 -7.83 -7.95 -5.28
CA HIS A 75 -8.27 -8.92 -6.27
C HIS A 75 -7.80 -10.35 -5.94
N LYS A 76 -6.55 -10.51 -5.48
CA LYS A 76 -6.01 -11.80 -5.02
C LYS A 76 -6.85 -12.37 -3.88
N VAL A 77 -7.24 -11.56 -2.90
CA VAL A 77 -8.09 -11.99 -1.78
C VAL A 77 -9.48 -12.38 -2.25
N GLN A 78 -10.09 -11.64 -3.17
CA GLN A 78 -11.40 -11.98 -3.75
C GLN A 78 -11.36 -13.35 -4.45
N ILE A 79 -10.35 -13.59 -5.29
CA ILE A 79 -10.14 -14.90 -5.95
C ILE A 79 -9.99 -16.03 -4.92
N LEU A 80 -9.24 -15.81 -3.83
CA LEU A 80 -9.06 -16.82 -2.79
C LEU A 80 -10.35 -17.15 -2.04
N ILE A 81 -11.26 -16.19 -1.91
CA ILE A 81 -12.58 -16.39 -1.30
C ILE A 81 -13.52 -17.13 -2.25
N GLU A 82 -13.52 -16.77 -3.54
CA GLU A 82 -14.37 -17.40 -4.57
C GLU A 82 -14.00 -18.86 -4.84
N ASN A 83 -12.71 -19.21 -4.70
CA ASN A 83 -12.22 -20.58 -4.89
C ASN A 83 -12.35 -21.49 -3.65
N LYS A 84 -13.08 -21.03 -2.62
CA LYS A 84 -13.30 -21.76 -1.37
C LYS A 84 -14.72 -22.30 -1.30
#